data_AF-A0A7K1LGK4-F1
#
_entry.id   AF-A0A7K1LGK4-F1
#
_cell.length_a   1.000
_cell.length_b   1.000
_cell.length_c   1.000
_cell.angle_alpha   90.00
_cell.angle_beta   90.00
_cell.angle_gamma   90.00
#
_symmetry.space_group_name_H-M   'P 1'
#
loop_
_entity.id
_entity.type
_entity.pdbx_description
1 polymer ?
#
loop_
_entity_poly.entity_id
_entity_poly.type
_entity_poly.pdbx_seq_one_letter_code
_entity_poly.pdbx_strand_id
1 'polypeptide(L)'
;MRKSLKLSAAAIALTLALAGCGGSNDLESVDFKDQGKGKAPSVSFDTPLSVKDEDSRVLDEGDGEDVKEGDTVLVDAAVFSGADQKSQGDTYSGSPITITVNDQLKEKLPKVYDILKDTKVGTSFAYAKKPEDNSSQGSSGGSDDKDASAVEIYTVSKKLKKSAEGSEVPPQEGLPKVTMKDSGPEISIPEGQEEPKSVTAQNLIDGSGDEVKDGEKVYVKYSGVTWSDGKQFDSNWTKDPTGFPLDQVIKGWGEGLKGKKVGDRVLLEVPTDKAYGSKEQLGSESQQPAGPLVFVIDILGTSKADPPEDSQGGSGMQQGGQQGGAQQGAQQGAQ
;
A
#
# COMPACT_ATOMS: atom_id res chain seq x y z
N MET A 1 41.08 19.26 42.40
CA MET A 1 41.15 19.98 41.10
C MET A 1 40.99 18.95 39.99
N ARG A 2 39.78 18.82 39.43
CA ARG A 2 39.47 17.86 38.35
C ARG A 2 39.84 18.51 37.02
N LYS A 3 40.76 17.93 36.26
CA LYS A 3 41.09 18.34 34.89
C LYS A 3 40.19 17.55 33.93
N SER A 4 39.27 18.25 33.28
CA SER A 4 38.40 17.76 32.22
C SER A 4 39.18 17.69 30.90
N LEU A 5 39.26 16.48 30.33
CA LEU A 5 39.83 16.22 29.01
C LEU A 5 38.69 16.34 27.98
N LYS A 6 38.77 17.30 27.06
CA LYS A 6 37.85 17.43 25.92
C LYS A 6 38.36 16.53 24.79
N LEU A 7 37.62 15.46 24.47
CA LEU A 7 37.82 14.69 23.25
C LEU A 7 37.05 15.39 22.12
N SER A 8 37.77 15.87 21.12
CA SER A 8 37.22 16.39 19.87
C SER A 8 37.21 15.25 18.86
N ALA A 9 36.04 14.73 18.51
CA ALA A 9 35.89 13.76 17.42
C ALA A 9 35.60 14.54 16.13
N ALA A 10 36.54 14.50 15.18
CA ALA A 10 36.35 15.00 13.83
C ALA A 10 35.51 13.99 13.04
N ALA A 11 34.31 14.39 12.62
CA ALA A 11 33.50 13.64 11.68
C ALA A 11 34.06 13.85 10.27
N ILE A 12 34.55 12.79 9.64
CA ILE A 12 34.91 12.77 8.22
C ILE A 12 33.60 12.71 7.45
N ALA A 13 33.21 13.83 6.83
CA ALA A 13 32.14 13.88 5.85
C ALA A 13 32.61 13.17 4.58
N LEU A 14 32.14 11.94 4.37
CA LEU A 14 32.33 11.21 3.14
C LEU A 14 31.27 11.69 2.15
N THR A 15 31.61 12.70 1.34
CA THR A 15 30.77 13.13 0.22
C THR A 15 30.83 12.06 -0.87
N LEU A 16 29.86 11.15 -0.88
CA LEU A 16 29.55 10.37 -2.09
C LEU A 16 28.87 11.31 -3.09
N ALA A 17 29.61 11.71 -4.11
CA ALA A 17 29.04 12.28 -5.32
C ALA A 17 28.31 11.17 -6.08
N LEU A 18 26.99 11.11 -5.93
CA LEU A 18 26.14 10.24 -6.75
C LEU A 18 26.11 10.79 -8.19
N ALA A 19 26.42 9.90 -9.13
CA ALA A 19 26.40 10.20 -10.55
C ALA A 19 24.97 10.52 -10.97
N GLY A 20 24.74 11.78 -11.34
CA GLY A 20 23.45 12.25 -11.84
C GLY A 20 23.07 11.54 -13.14
N CYS A 21 21.93 10.84 -13.11
CA CYS A 21 21.15 10.63 -14.32
C CYS A 21 20.46 11.96 -14.65
N GLY A 22 20.83 12.54 -15.80
CA GLY A 22 20.48 13.89 -16.22
C GLY A 22 18.97 14.17 -16.25
N GLY A 23 18.55 15.06 -15.35
CA GLY A 23 17.35 15.90 -15.41
C GLY A 23 17.78 17.33 -15.14
N SER A 24 16.86 18.29 -15.19
CA SER A 24 17.11 19.66 -14.72
C SER A 24 17.71 19.63 -13.30
N ASN A 25 18.53 20.63 -12.96
CA ASN A 25 19.12 20.76 -11.63
C ASN A 25 18.20 21.54 -10.68
N ASP A 26 16.88 21.57 -10.96
CA ASP A 26 15.96 22.49 -10.30
C ASP A 26 15.67 22.03 -8.86
N LEU A 27 15.88 20.74 -8.54
CA LEU A 27 15.78 20.16 -7.20
C LEU A 27 17.13 20.08 -6.45
N GLU A 28 18.21 20.69 -6.97
CA GLU A 28 19.52 20.65 -6.29
C GLU A 28 19.53 21.35 -4.93
N SER A 29 18.67 22.37 -4.75
CA SER A 29 18.55 23.11 -3.48
C SER A 29 17.75 22.36 -2.41
N VAL A 30 17.12 21.23 -2.74
CA VAL A 30 16.33 20.45 -1.78
C VAL A 30 17.25 19.73 -0.81
N ASP A 31 17.35 20.29 0.39
CA ASP A 31 17.93 19.66 1.56
C ASP A 31 16.88 18.81 2.27
N PHE A 32 17.21 17.54 2.52
CA PHE A 32 16.34 16.57 3.16
C PHE A 32 16.90 16.14 4.52
N LYS A 33 16.00 15.94 5.49
CA LYS A 33 16.35 15.34 6.77
C LYS A 33 15.26 14.38 7.23
N ASP A 34 15.63 13.11 7.31
CA ASP A 34 14.83 12.07 7.95
C ASP A 34 14.64 12.38 9.45
N GLN A 35 13.41 12.27 9.91
CA GLN A 35 13.02 12.45 11.32
C GLN A 35 12.80 11.12 12.05
N GLY A 36 13.05 10.00 11.36
CA GLY A 36 12.90 8.64 11.84
C GLY A 36 11.52 8.07 11.58
N LYS A 37 11.39 6.76 11.88
CA LYS A 37 10.22 5.94 11.53
C LYS A 37 8.88 6.58 11.94
N GLY A 38 8.00 6.69 10.95
CA GLY A 38 6.62 7.16 11.13
C GLY A 38 6.47 8.66 11.31
N LYS A 39 7.50 9.44 10.97
CA LYS A 39 7.47 10.91 11.00
C LYS A 39 7.79 11.45 9.62
N ALA A 40 7.03 12.46 9.19
CA ALA A 40 7.33 13.17 7.96
C ALA A 40 8.75 13.78 8.01
N PRO A 41 9.47 13.79 6.89
CA PRO A 41 10.78 14.44 6.81
C PRO A 41 10.63 15.94 6.96
N SER A 42 11.73 16.61 7.29
CA SER A 42 11.83 18.06 7.11
C SER A 42 12.65 18.37 5.87
N VAL A 43 12.24 19.39 5.13
CA VAL A 43 12.94 19.88 3.94
C VAL A 43 13.31 21.35 4.08
N SER A 44 14.34 21.76 3.35
CA SER A 44 14.60 23.17 3.05
C SER A 44 15.03 23.32 1.59
N PHE A 45 14.69 24.43 0.95
CA PHE A 45 15.07 24.74 -0.43
C PHE A 45 14.92 26.24 -0.71
N ASP A 46 15.53 26.70 -1.80
CA ASP A 46 15.37 28.08 -2.28
C ASP A 46 13.93 28.34 -2.72
N THR A 47 13.34 29.48 -2.32
CA THR A 47 11.97 29.84 -2.67
C THR A 47 11.89 31.11 -3.54
N PRO A 48 10.93 31.18 -4.48
CA PRO A 48 10.02 30.11 -4.86
C PRO A 48 10.76 29.01 -5.65
N LEU A 49 10.51 27.74 -5.32
CA LEU A 49 10.97 26.61 -6.12
C LEU A 49 9.97 26.40 -7.25
N SER A 50 10.48 26.41 -8.48
CA SER A 50 9.68 26.22 -9.69
C SER A 50 10.47 25.38 -10.68
N VAL A 51 9.89 24.27 -11.10
CA VAL A 51 10.46 23.42 -12.15
C VAL A 51 9.78 23.73 -13.49
N LYS A 52 10.55 23.70 -14.59
CA LYS A 52 10.01 24.03 -15.92
C LYS A 52 9.09 22.95 -16.49
N ASP A 53 9.39 21.70 -16.14
CA ASP A 53 8.68 20.49 -16.54
C ASP A 53 8.61 19.55 -15.32
N GLU A 54 8.56 18.23 -15.51
CA GLU A 54 8.72 17.26 -14.43
C GLU A 54 10.19 17.18 -13.98
N ASP A 55 10.46 17.07 -12.68
CA ASP A 55 11.79 16.79 -12.15
C ASP A 55 11.82 15.86 -10.94
N SER A 56 12.96 15.17 -10.74
CA SER A 56 13.12 14.20 -9.66
C SER A 56 14.57 14.05 -9.24
N ARG A 57 14.82 13.81 -7.95
CA ARG A 57 16.18 13.64 -7.39
C ARG A 57 16.18 12.67 -6.22
N VAL A 58 17.07 11.68 -6.25
CA VAL A 58 17.34 10.84 -5.08
C VAL A 58 18.03 11.69 -4.00
N LEU A 59 17.46 11.71 -2.81
CA LEU A 59 17.93 12.51 -1.67
C LEU A 59 18.73 11.66 -0.69
N ASP A 60 18.30 10.42 -0.47
CA ASP A 60 18.97 9.45 0.38
C ASP A 60 18.80 8.05 -0.19
N GLU A 61 19.87 7.27 -0.20
CA GLU A 61 19.85 5.90 -0.72
C GLU A 61 19.39 4.92 0.35
N GLY A 62 18.43 4.07 0.02
CA GLY A 62 18.03 2.96 0.87
C GLY A 62 19.05 1.84 0.88
N ASP A 63 19.09 1.09 1.98
CA ASP A 63 19.95 -0.09 2.16
C ASP A 63 19.16 -1.41 2.12
N GLY A 64 17.85 -1.35 1.88
CA GLY A 64 16.96 -2.50 1.86
C GLY A 64 16.97 -3.28 0.54
N GLU A 65 15.89 -4.03 0.34
CA GLU A 65 15.71 -4.85 -0.85
C GLU A 65 15.68 -4.01 -2.13
N ASP A 66 16.25 -4.55 -3.20
CA ASP A 66 16.11 -3.96 -4.53
C ASP A 66 14.64 -3.93 -4.97
N VAL A 67 14.26 -2.81 -5.58
CA VAL A 67 13.00 -2.60 -6.29
C VAL A 67 13.28 -2.68 -7.78
N LYS A 68 12.44 -3.42 -8.50
CA LYS A 68 12.53 -3.66 -9.94
C LYS A 68 11.16 -3.51 -10.60
N GLU A 69 11.16 -3.47 -11.94
CA GLU A 69 9.93 -3.54 -12.71
C GLU A 69 9.11 -4.80 -12.36
N GLY A 70 7.80 -4.62 -12.23
CA GLY A 70 6.85 -5.62 -11.78
C GLY A 70 6.75 -5.78 -10.26
N ASP A 71 7.54 -5.04 -9.48
CA ASP A 71 7.39 -5.01 -8.01
C ASP A 71 6.28 -4.02 -7.62
N THR A 72 5.60 -4.32 -6.50
CA THR A 72 4.70 -3.38 -5.84
C THR A 72 5.36 -2.92 -4.54
N VAL A 73 5.42 -1.61 -4.34
CA VAL A 73 6.02 -0.98 -3.16
C VAL A 73 5.01 -0.12 -2.41
N LEU A 74 5.23 -0.01 -1.10
CA LEU A 74 4.60 0.97 -0.24
C LEU A 74 5.52 2.19 -0.15
N VAL A 75 4.96 3.37 -0.39
CA VAL A 75 5.69 4.63 -0.42
C VAL A 75 4.99 5.62 0.52
N ASP A 76 5.76 6.21 1.42
CA ASP A 76 5.33 7.32 2.25
C ASP A 76 5.61 8.64 1.53
N ALA A 77 4.63 9.54 1.51
CA ALA A 77 4.71 10.82 0.81
C ALA A 77 4.55 11.99 1.78
N ALA A 78 5.26 13.08 1.55
CA ALA A 78 5.06 14.38 2.19
C ALA A 78 5.13 15.47 1.13
N VAL A 79 4.22 16.43 1.17
CA VAL A 79 4.14 17.50 0.16
C VAL A 79 4.39 18.84 0.81
N PHE A 80 5.23 19.65 0.17
CA PHE A 80 5.60 20.98 0.62
C PHE A 80 5.31 22.01 -0.47
N SER A 81 4.84 23.18 -0.04
CA SER A 81 4.65 24.35 -0.91
C SER A 81 6.01 24.85 -1.41
N GLY A 82 6.23 24.91 -2.73
CA GLY A 82 7.44 25.51 -3.30
C GLY A 82 7.58 27.00 -3.04
N ALA A 83 6.48 27.68 -2.70
CA ALA A 83 6.49 29.13 -2.46
C ALA A 83 7.10 29.49 -1.10
N ASP A 84 6.86 28.66 -0.08
CA ASP A 84 7.17 29.00 1.32
C ASP A 84 7.58 27.82 2.21
N GLN A 85 7.85 26.65 1.62
CA GLN A 85 8.29 25.40 2.29
C GLN A 85 7.28 24.83 3.30
N LYS A 86 6.04 25.35 3.38
CA LYS A 86 5.05 24.84 4.32
C LYS A 86 4.59 23.44 3.92
N SER A 87 4.49 22.55 4.90
CA SER A 87 3.87 21.23 4.72
C SER A 87 2.40 21.38 4.33
N GLN A 88 1.99 20.59 3.36
CA GLN A 88 0.62 20.49 2.84
C GLN A 88 -0.04 19.15 3.20
N GLY A 89 0.69 18.25 3.86
CA GLY A 89 0.22 16.95 4.33
C GLY A 89 1.24 15.82 4.08
N ASP A 90 1.01 14.69 4.75
CA ASP A 90 1.88 13.52 4.65
C ASP A 90 1.16 12.20 4.96
N THR A 91 1.78 11.07 4.62
CA THR A 91 1.29 9.72 4.92
C THR A 91 2.13 8.97 5.96
N TYR A 92 3.23 9.54 6.47
CA TYR A 92 4.22 8.83 7.29
C TYR A 92 3.64 8.35 8.62
N SER A 93 2.64 9.09 9.14
CA SER A 93 1.94 8.71 10.38
C SER A 93 0.74 7.77 10.15
N GLY A 94 0.38 7.52 8.89
CA GLY A 94 -0.85 6.85 8.47
C GLY A 94 -0.62 5.72 7.48
N SER A 95 -1.47 5.64 6.45
CA SER A 95 -1.42 4.62 5.41
C SER A 95 -0.49 5.02 4.25
N PRO A 96 0.52 4.20 3.92
CA PRO A 96 1.36 4.46 2.76
C PRO A 96 0.60 4.26 1.44
N ILE A 97 1.10 4.93 0.39
CA ILE A 97 0.62 4.80 -0.98
C ILE A 97 1.16 3.50 -1.58
N THR A 98 0.31 2.76 -2.30
CA THR A 98 0.73 1.56 -3.03
C THR A 98 1.06 1.92 -4.47
N ILE A 99 2.28 1.60 -4.92
CA ILE A 99 2.74 1.86 -6.28
C ILE A 99 3.26 0.56 -6.89
N THR A 100 2.71 0.18 -8.04
CA THR A 100 3.24 -0.92 -8.86
C THR A 100 4.17 -0.32 -9.92
N VAL A 101 5.42 -0.80 -9.97
CA VAL A 101 6.43 -0.34 -10.92
C VAL A 101 6.19 -1.02 -12.27
N ASN A 102 5.36 -0.42 -13.11
CA ASN A 102 4.96 -0.99 -14.41
C ASN A 102 4.84 0.09 -15.51
N ASP A 103 4.44 -0.33 -16.70
CA ASP A 103 4.24 0.58 -17.84
C ASP A 103 3.19 1.66 -17.57
N GLN A 104 2.17 1.39 -16.77
CA GLN A 104 1.17 2.42 -16.41
C GLN A 104 1.78 3.53 -15.54
N LEU A 105 2.68 3.16 -14.62
CA LEU A 105 3.43 4.16 -13.85
C LEU A 105 4.36 4.95 -14.78
N LYS A 106 5.06 4.26 -15.68
CA LYS A 106 5.97 4.87 -16.65
C LYS A 106 5.27 5.88 -17.56
N GLU A 107 4.06 5.57 -18.01
CA GLU A 107 3.25 6.47 -18.83
C GLU A 107 2.79 7.73 -18.07
N LYS A 108 2.51 7.61 -16.77
CA LYS A 108 1.94 8.69 -15.96
C LYS A 108 3.00 9.55 -15.25
N LEU A 109 4.05 8.92 -14.75
CA LEU A 109 5.10 9.51 -13.91
C LEU A 109 6.45 8.90 -14.31
N PRO A 110 6.96 9.19 -15.52
CA PRO A 110 8.15 8.53 -16.06
C PRO A 110 9.39 8.73 -15.17
N LYS A 111 9.56 9.92 -14.58
CA LYS A 111 10.68 10.18 -13.66
C LYS A 111 10.57 9.40 -12.34
N VAL A 112 9.35 9.22 -11.82
CA VAL A 112 9.12 8.37 -10.63
C VAL A 112 9.37 6.90 -10.95
N TYR A 113 8.90 6.41 -12.10
CA TYR A 113 9.18 5.05 -12.57
C TYR A 113 10.69 4.80 -12.72
N ASP A 114 11.42 5.75 -13.32
CA ASP A 114 12.86 5.60 -13.56
C ASP A 114 13.67 5.53 -12.26
N ILE A 115 13.27 6.28 -11.22
CA ILE A 115 13.86 6.13 -9.88
C ILE A 115 13.47 4.78 -9.28
N LEU A 116 12.17 4.48 -9.20
CA LEU A 116 11.69 3.32 -8.45
C LEU A 116 12.19 1.99 -9.00
N LYS A 117 12.32 1.83 -10.33
CA LYS A 117 12.78 0.57 -10.93
C LYS A 117 14.26 0.24 -10.66
N ASP A 118 15.03 1.21 -10.16
CA ASP A 118 16.47 1.04 -9.90
C ASP A 118 16.88 1.54 -8.51
N THR A 119 15.96 1.44 -7.55
CA THR A 119 16.20 1.87 -6.18
C THR A 119 16.12 0.72 -5.18
N LYS A 120 16.37 1.02 -3.91
CA LYS A 120 16.23 0.11 -2.78
C LYS A 120 15.15 0.59 -1.82
N VAL A 121 14.52 -0.35 -1.11
CA VAL A 121 13.69 -0.02 0.06
C VAL A 121 14.52 0.82 1.04
N GLY A 122 13.92 1.90 1.55
CA GLY A 122 14.55 2.93 2.36
C GLY A 122 14.93 4.20 1.59
N THR A 123 14.93 4.17 0.25
CA THR A 123 15.30 5.34 -0.55
C THR A 123 14.28 6.46 -0.39
N SER A 124 14.78 7.67 -0.17
CA SER A 124 14.00 8.90 -0.23
C SER A 124 14.36 9.71 -1.47
N PHE A 125 13.36 10.22 -2.19
CA PHE A 125 13.56 11.06 -3.38
C PHE A 125 12.57 12.22 -3.43
N ALA A 126 13.02 13.33 -3.98
CA ALA A 126 12.21 14.49 -4.30
C ALA A 126 11.61 14.37 -5.69
N TYR A 127 10.43 14.92 -5.86
CA TYR A 127 9.71 14.99 -7.10
C TYR A 127 8.94 16.32 -7.20
N ALA A 128 8.91 16.92 -8.38
CA ALA A 128 8.14 18.13 -8.63
C ALA A 128 7.65 18.15 -10.09
N LYS A 129 6.53 18.83 -10.32
CA LYS A 129 6.01 19.13 -11.66
C LYS A 129 5.91 20.63 -11.85
N LYS A 130 5.80 21.06 -13.11
CA LYS A 130 5.52 22.46 -13.42
C LYS A 130 4.24 22.92 -12.72
N PRO A 131 4.16 24.18 -12.28
CA PRO A 131 3.07 24.68 -11.43
C PRO A 131 1.66 24.39 -11.97
N GLU A 132 1.47 24.46 -13.28
CA GLU A 132 0.20 24.21 -13.98
C GLU A 132 -0.34 22.78 -13.76
N ASP A 133 0.55 21.80 -13.56
CA ASP A 133 0.19 20.38 -13.47
C ASP A 133 -0.11 19.93 -12.03
N ASN A 134 0.16 20.78 -11.04
CA ASN A 134 -0.08 20.50 -9.60
C ASN A 134 -1.58 20.42 -9.25
N SER A 135 -2.47 20.80 -10.16
CA SER A 135 -3.92 20.82 -9.96
C SER A 135 -4.62 19.46 -10.09
N SER A 136 -3.89 18.37 -10.39
CA SER A 136 -4.48 17.12 -10.89
C SER A 136 -4.71 16.00 -9.88
N GLN A 137 -4.49 16.19 -8.57
CA GLN A 137 -4.75 15.10 -7.60
C GLN A 137 -5.12 15.59 -6.19
N GLY A 138 -6.41 15.93 -5.99
CA GLY A 138 -7.09 15.91 -4.67
C GLY A 138 -6.58 16.80 -3.53
N SER A 139 -5.43 17.45 -3.68
CA SER A 139 -4.83 18.29 -2.65
C SER A 139 -5.39 19.70 -2.78
N SER A 140 -6.18 20.12 -1.79
CA SER A 140 -6.60 21.52 -1.62
C SER A 140 -5.44 22.44 -1.19
N GLY A 141 -4.20 22.00 -1.33
CA GLY A 141 -2.98 22.74 -1.03
C GLY A 141 -2.43 23.47 -2.25
N GLY A 142 -3.26 24.19 -3.00
CA GLY A 142 -2.72 25.15 -3.96
C GLY A 142 -1.80 26.11 -3.20
N SER A 143 -0.56 26.26 -3.64
CA SER A 143 0.21 27.44 -3.27
C SER A 143 -0.59 28.66 -3.72
N ASP A 144 -0.75 29.67 -2.85
CA ASP A 144 -1.33 30.96 -3.27
C ASP A 144 -0.51 31.60 -4.42
N ASP A 145 0.73 31.13 -4.59
CA ASP A 145 1.63 31.43 -5.70
C ASP A 145 1.45 30.42 -6.85
N LYS A 146 0.91 30.88 -7.98
CA LYS A 146 0.64 30.07 -9.18
C LYS A 146 1.91 29.69 -9.96
N ASP A 147 3.05 30.30 -9.60
CA ASP A 147 4.31 30.11 -10.30
C ASP A 147 5.25 29.14 -9.56
N ALA A 148 4.86 28.65 -8.38
CA ALA A 148 5.64 27.71 -7.58
C ALA A 148 5.21 26.24 -7.77
N SER A 149 6.19 25.34 -7.79
CA SER A 149 5.97 23.91 -7.86
C SER A 149 5.78 23.32 -6.46
N ALA A 150 4.85 22.38 -6.29
CA ALA A 150 4.84 21.53 -5.10
C ALA A 150 6.11 20.66 -5.09
N VAL A 151 6.73 20.51 -3.92
CA VAL A 151 7.86 19.62 -3.70
C VAL A 151 7.34 18.40 -2.94
N GLU A 152 7.33 17.26 -3.61
CA GLU A 152 6.87 15.99 -3.07
C GLU A 152 8.09 15.15 -2.66
N ILE A 153 8.09 14.64 -1.44
CA ILE A 153 9.12 13.76 -0.91
C ILE A 153 8.53 12.38 -0.70
N TYR A 154 9.08 11.42 -1.42
CA TYR A 154 8.69 10.02 -1.37
C TYR A 154 9.75 9.20 -0.65
N THR A 155 9.35 8.31 0.24
CA THR A 155 10.23 7.32 0.88
C THR A 155 9.68 5.93 0.64
N VAL A 156 10.47 5.04 0.02
CA VAL A 156 10.09 3.64 -0.22
C VAL A 156 10.16 2.87 1.09
N SER A 157 9.03 2.65 1.76
CA SER A 157 9.04 2.07 3.11
C SER A 157 9.02 0.55 3.14
N LYS A 158 8.40 -0.10 2.14
CA LYS A 158 8.35 -1.57 2.06
C LYS A 158 8.16 -2.03 0.62
N LYS A 159 8.72 -3.19 0.26
CA LYS A 159 8.37 -3.93 -0.96
C LYS A 159 7.39 -5.06 -0.59
N LEU A 160 6.26 -5.15 -1.30
CA LEU A 160 5.30 -6.24 -1.10
C LEU A 160 5.81 -7.52 -1.76
N LYS A 161 5.45 -8.68 -1.18
CA LYS A 161 5.65 -9.97 -1.86
C LYS A 161 4.78 -10.05 -3.11
N LYS A 162 5.24 -10.80 -4.12
CA LYS A 162 4.46 -11.02 -5.36
C LYS A 162 3.35 -12.06 -5.17
N SER A 163 3.61 -13.05 -4.32
CA SER A 163 2.68 -14.10 -3.93
C SER A 163 2.99 -14.61 -2.53
N ALA A 164 2.17 -15.52 -2.01
CA ALA A 164 2.56 -16.34 -0.88
C ALA A 164 3.84 -17.12 -1.19
N GLU A 165 4.71 -17.25 -0.19
CA GLU A 165 6.04 -17.84 -0.27
C GLU A 165 6.37 -18.48 1.08
N GLY A 166 6.68 -19.76 1.08
CA GLY A 166 6.86 -20.48 2.32
C GLY A 166 6.81 -21.99 2.14
N SER A 167 6.57 -22.70 3.25
CA SER A 167 6.42 -24.16 3.24
C SER A 167 4.98 -24.55 2.95
N GLU A 168 4.76 -25.52 2.07
CA GLU A 168 3.41 -26.05 1.83
C GLU A 168 2.86 -26.74 3.08
N VAL A 169 1.59 -26.47 3.37
CA VAL A 169 0.86 -27.09 4.47
C VAL A 169 -0.22 -27.99 3.86
N PRO A 170 -0.23 -29.30 4.17
CA PRO A 170 -1.26 -30.21 3.69
C PRO A 170 -2.68 -29.72 4.09
N PRO A 171 -3.62 -29.62 3.14
CA PRO A 171 -5.02 -29.27 3.44
C PRO A 171 -5.61 -30.21 4.48
N GLN A 172 -6.31 -29.67 5.48
CA GLN A 172 -7.01 -30.50 6.46
C GLN A 172 -8.22 -31.17 5.81
N GLU A 173 -8.52 -32.41 6.22
CA GLU A 173 -9.72 -33.09 5.74
C GLU A 173 -11.00 -32.33 6.15
N GLY A 174 -11.99 -32.34 5.27
CA GLY A 174 -13.27 -31.67 5.52
C GLY A 174 -13.24 -30.16 5.29
N LEU A 175 -12.20 -29.61 4.64
CA LEU A 175 -12.16 -28.23 4.17
C LEU A 175 -12.25 -28.15 2.63
N PRO A 176 -12.65 -26.98 2.08
CA PRO A 176 -12.62 -26.71 0.66
C PRO A 176 -11.26 -26.99 0.05
N LYS A 177 -11.27 -27.54 -1.17
CA LYS A 177 -10.06 -27.85 -1.92
C LYS A 177 -9.65 -26.63 -2.73
N VAL A 178 -8.35 -26.38 -2.79
CA VAL A 178 -7.76 -25.26 -3.53
C VAL A 178 -6.81 -25.80 -4.57
N THR A 179 -7.00 -25.40 -5.83
CA THR A 179 -6.08 -25.69 -6.93
C THR A 179 -5.59 -24.38 -7.53
N MET A 180 -4.27 -24.19 -7.61
CA MET A 180 -3.70 -22.98 -8.19
C MET A 180 -3.70 -23.05 -9.71
N LYS A 181 -4.19 -21.98 -10.36
CA LYS A 181 -4.09 -21.73 -11.81
C LYS A 181 -3.41 -20.39 -12.05
N ASP A 182 -3.05 -20.12 -13.30
CA ASP A 182 -2.48 -18.83 -13.73
C ASP A 182 -3.41 -17.65 -13.41
N SER A 183 -4.73 -17.86 -13.50
CA SER A 183 -5.74 -16.85 -13.16
C SER A 183 -6.01 -16.71 -11.66
N GLY A 184 -5.38 -17.52 -10.82
CA GLY A 184 -5.59 -17.58 -9.37
C GLY A 184 -6.11 -18.91 -8.84
N PRO A 185 -6.45 -18.98 -7.54
CA PRO A 185 -6.94 -20.19 -6.89
C PRO A 185 -8.35 -20.52 -7.37
N GLU A 186 -8.55 -21.77 -7.80
CA GLU A 186 -9.86 -22.37 -7.95
C GLU A 186 -10.23 -23.05 -6.62
N ILE A 187 -11.36 -22.64 -6.06
CA ILE A 187 -11.89 -23.14 -4.78
C ILE A 187 -13.05 -24.09 -5.10
N SER A 188 -12.98 -25.31 -4.58
CA SER A 188 -14.02 -26.33 -4.72
C SER A 188 -14.51 -26.77 -3.35
N ILE A 189 -15.80 -26.58 -3.10
CA ILE A 189 -16.47 -27.01 -1.87
C ILE A 189 -17.02 -28.42 -2.09
N PRO A 190 -16.55 -29.43 -1.33
CA PRO A 190 -17.08 -30.79 -1.40
C PRO A 190 -18.60 -30.86 -1.23
N GLU A 191 -19.26 -31.68 -2.06
CA GLU A 191 -20.69 -31.92 -1.92
C GLU A 191 -21.04 -32.50 -0.54
N GLY A 192 -22.12 -31.99 0.06
CA GLY A 192 -22.61 -32.46 1.36
C GLY A 192 -21.83 -31.96 2.58
N GLN A 193 -20.85 -31.07 2.40
CA GLN A 193 -20.17 -30.41 3.52
C GLN A 193 -21.14 -29.47 4.26
N GLU A 194 -21.15 -29.54 5.60
CA GLU A 194 -21.94 -28.62 6.42
C GLU A 194 -21.38 -27.21 6.35
N GLU A 195 -22.27 -26.21 6.35
CA GLU A 195 -21.87 -24.80 6.43
C GLU A 195 -20.98 -24.53 7.65
N PRO A 196 -19.98 -23.65 7.53
CA PRO A 196 -19.11 -23.31 8.64
C PRO A 196 -19.94 -22.65 9.74
N LYS A 197 -19.71 -23.09 10.99
CA LYS A 197 -20.35 -22.54 12.20
C LYS A 197 -19.48 -21.53 12.94
N SER A 198 -18.22 -21.42 12.53
CA SER A 198 -17.20 -20.52 13.06
C SER A 198 -16.21 -20.18 11.97
N VAL A 199 -15.42 -19.13 12.17
CA VAL A 199 -14.31 -18.80 11.26
C VAL A 199 -13.25 -19.91 11.34
N THR A 200 -12.90 -20.48 10.19
CA THR A 200 -11.80 -21.46 10.07
C THR A 200 -10.74 -20.85 9.17
N ALA A 201 -9.51 -20.70 9.67
CA ALA A 201 -8.39 -20.15 8.92
C ALA A 201 -7.25 -21.18 8.86
N GLN A 202 -7.10 -21.85 7.71
CA GLN A 202 -6.06 -22.82 7.47
C GLN A 202 -4.96 -22.24 6.59
N ASN A 203 -3.71 -22.32 7.02
CA ASN A 203 -2.59 -22.07 6.13
C ASN A 203 -2.49 -23.22 5.11
N LEU A 204 -2.32 -22.85 3.85
CA LEU A 204 -1.93 -23.71 2.73
C LEU A 204 -0.46 -23.51 2.39
N ILE A 205 0.07 -22.32 2.68
CA ILE A 205 1.49 -22.00 2.67
C ILE A 205 1.79 -21.27 3.97
N ASP A 206 2.80 -21.75 4.69
CA ASP A 206 3.35 -21.11 5.89
C ASP A 206 4.50 -20.18 5.51
N GLY A 207 4.20 -18.89 5.51
CA GLY A 207 5.14 -17.79 5.34
C GLY A 207 5.95 -17.52 6.61
N SER A 208 6.95 -16.65 6.45
CA SER A 208 7.93 -16.33 7.50
C SER A 208 8.11 -14.84 7.75
N GLY A 209 7.31 -14.00 7.09
CA GLY A 209 7.38 -12.54 7.26
C GLY A 209 6.72 -12.05 8.54
N ASP A 210 6.54 -10.73 8.61
CA ASP A 210 5.92 -10.05 9.75
C ASP A 210 4.54 -10.65 10.09
N GLU A 211 4.27 -10.79 11.38
CA GLU A 211 2.95 -11.19 11.88
C GLU A 211 1.95 -10.05 11.70
N VAL A 212 0.75 -10.39 11.22
CA VAL A 212 -0.40 -9.50 11.09
C VAL A 212 -0.96 -9.17 12.47
N LYS A 213 -0.88 -7.90 12.86
CA LYS A 213 -1.35 -7.42 14.17
C LYS A 213 -2.74 -6.81 14.08
N ASP A 214 -3.36 -6.65 15.25
CA ASP A 214 -4.64 -5.96 15.39
C ASP A 214 -4.56 -4.52 14.88
N GLY A 215 -5.57 -4.11 14.11
CA GLY A 215 -5.67 -2.75 13.57
C GLY A 215 -4.66 -2.44 12.46
N GLU A 216 -3.90 -3.43 11.97
CA GLU A 216 -3.06 -3.23 10.79
C GLU A 216 -3.87 -3.30 9.50
N LYS A 217 -3.29 -2.69 8.46
CA LYS A 217 -3.71 -2.85 7.09
C LYS A 217 -2.96 -4.04 6.49
N VAL A 218 -3.69 -4.98 5.90
CA VAL A 218 -3.12 -6.12 5.19
C VAL A 218 -3.17 -5.87 3.68
N TYR A 219 -2.06 -6.12 2.99
CA TYR A 219 -1.99 -6.07 1.53
C TYR A 219 -2.08 -7.49 1.00
N VAL A 220 -3.08 -7.76 0.17
CA VAL A 220 -3.44 -9.14 -0.18
C VAL A 220 -3.72 -9.32 -1.66
N LYS A 221 -3.52 -10.56 -2.09
CA LYS A 221 -4.22 -11.15 -3.22
C LYS A 221 -5.28 -12.11 -2.69
N TYR A 222 -6.51 -12.02 -3.16
CA TYR A 222 -7.60 -12.86 -2.69
C TYR A 222 -8.55 -13.28 -3.82
N SER A 223 -9.20 -14.42 -3.62
CA SER A 223 -10.39 -14.84 -4.35
C SER A 223 -11.43 -15.32 -3.34
N GLY A 224 -12.67 -14.85 -3.50
CA GLY A 224 -13.81 -15.22 -2.66
C GLY A 224 -14.89 -15.94 -3.46
N VAL A 225 -15.39 -17.05 -2.92
CA VAL A 225 -16.53 -17.79 -3.46
C VAL A 225 -17.69 -17.84 -2.45
N THR A 226 -18.91 -17.91 -2.95
CA THR A 226 -20.10 -18.20 -2.16
C THR A 226 -20.12 -19.67 -1.75
N TRP A 227 -20.47 -19.96 -0.50
CA TRP A 227 -20.55 -21.34 -0.02
C TRP A 227 -21.60 -22.17 -0.78
N SER A 228 -22.74 -21.55 -1.07
CA SER A 228 -23.93 -22.22 -1.59
C SER A 228 -23.78 -22.83 -2.99
N ASP A 229 -22.94 -22.24 -3.84
CA ASP A 229 -22.77 -22.68 -5.23
C ASP A 229 -21.30 -22.66 -5.71
N GLY A 230 -20.36 -22.32 -4.82
CA GLY A 230 -18.92 -22.26 -5.13
C GLY A 230 -18.55 -21.20 -6.17
N LYS A 231 -19.45 -20.29 -6.52
CA LYS A 231 -19.17 -19.27 -7.54
C LYS A 231 -18.31 -18.15 -6.97
N GLN A 232 -17.30 -17.76 -7.74
CA GLN A 232 -16.50 -16.59 -7.41
C GLN A 232 -17.36 -15.32 -7.50
N PHE A 233 -17.42 -14.57 -6.41
CA PHE A 233 -18.11 -13.28 -6.37
C PHE A 233 -17.15 -12.10 -6.41
N ASP A 234 -15.90 -12.29 -5.96
CA ASP A 234 -14.88 -11.25 -5.95
C ASP A 234 -13.46 -11.84 -6.02
N SER A 235 -12.55 -11.10 -6.67
CA SER A 235 -11.12 -11.44 -6.76
C SER A 235 -10.30 -10.27 -7.28
N ASN A 236 -9.09 -10.11 -6.75
CA ASN A 236 -8.06 -9.21 -7.29
C ASN A 236 -6.84 -9.97 -7.84
N TRP A 237 -6.96 -11.29 -8.07
CA TRP A 237 -5.79 -12.12 -8.41
C TRP A 237 -5.05 -11.66 -9.67
N THR A 238 -5.79 -11.14 -10.65
CA THR A 238 -5.27 -10.63 -11.93
C THR A 238 -5.05 -9.11 -11.98
N LYS A 239 -5.26 -8.39 -10.87
CA LYS A 239 -5.10 -6.92 -10.75
C LYS A 239 -3.86 -6.56 -9.94
N ASP A 240 -3.74 -5.35 -9.40
CA ASP A 240 -2.71 -5.06 -8.40
C ASP A 240 -3.13 -5.52 -6.99
N PRO A 241 -2.20 -5.80 -6.07
CA PRO A 241 -2.50 -6.05 -4.67
C PRO A 241 -3.35 -4.94 -4.06
N THR A 242 -4.25 -5.31 -3.14
CA THR A 242 -5.14 -4.35 -2.48
C THR A 242 -4.92 -4.37 -0.98
N GLY A 243 -4.83 -3.18 -0.38
CA GLY A 243 -4.66 -3.00 1.05
C GLY A 243 -5.99 -2.79 1.78
N PHE A 244 -6.29 -3.61 2.78
CA PHE A 244 -7.50 -3.52 3.59
C PHE A 244 -7.18 -3.30 5.08
N PRO A 245 -7.69 -2.24 5.71
CA PRO A 245 -7.71 -2.15 7.17
C PRO A 245 -8.55 -3.30 7.73
N LEU A 246 -7.99 -4.10 8.64
CA LEU A 246 -8.69 -5.29 9.15
C LEU A 246 -9.96 -4.99 9.95
N ASP A 247 -10.11 -3.75 10.42
CA ASP A 247 -11.30 -3.24 11.11
C ASP A 247 -12.41 -2.75 10.16
N GLN A 248 -12.12 -2.62 8.86
CA GLN A 248 -13.06 -2.16 7.84
C GLN A 248 -13.51 -3.26 6.85
N VAL A 249 -13.14 -4.51 7.12
CA VAL A 249 -13.58 -5.69 6.35
C VAL A 249 -14.56 -6.54 7.16
N ILE A 250 -15.11 -7.58 6.53
CA ILE A 250 -15.97 -8.55 7.22
C ILE A 250 -15.26 -9.13 8.45
N LYS A 251 -16.01 -9.38 9.53
CA LYS A 251 -15.45 -9.84 10.81
C LYS A 251 -14.62 -11.12 10.66
N GLY A 252 -15.00 -11.99 9.72
CA GLY A 252 -14.26 -13.22 9.42
C GLY A 252 -12.81 -12.98 8.99
N TRP A 253 -12.53 -11.92 8.25
CA TRP A 253 -11.15 -11.56 7.89
C TRP A 253 -10.36 -11.09 9.11
N GLY A 254 -10.94 -10.19 9.91
CA GLY A 254 -10.31 -9.72 11.15
C GLY A 254 -9.99 -10.86 12.12
N GLU A 255 -10.91 -11.81 12.31
CA GLU A 255 -10.72 -12.98 13.18
C GLU A 255 -9.73 -14.00 12.56
N GLY A 256 -9.81 -14.27 11.27
CA GLY A 256 -9.05 -15.34 10.61
C GLY A 256 -7.60 -14.97 10.24
N LEU A 257 -7.35 -13.70 9.92
CA LEU A 257 -6.03 -13.22 9.49
C LEU A 257 -5.15 -12.74 10.64
N LYS A 258 -5.73 -12.47 11.82
CA LYS A 258 -4.96 -12.14 13.02
C LYS A 258 -3.94 -13.24 13.34
N GLY A 259 -2.69 -12.83 13.57
CA GLY A 259 -1.59 -13.75 13.89
C GLY A 259 -1.06 -14.57 12.72
N LYS A 260 -1.62 -14.40 11.50
CA LYS A 260 -1.02 -14.91 10.27
C LYS A 260 0.20 -14.10 9.89
N LYS A 261 0.99 -14.57 8.94
CA LYS A 261 2.26 -13.94 8.54
C LYS A 261 2.24 -13.48 7.11
N VAL A 262 3.02 -12.44 6.83
CA VAL A 262 3.37 -12.07 5.46
C VAL A 262 4.08 -13.26 4.79
N GLY A 263 3.58 -13.63 3.61
CA GLY A 263 3.96 -14.82 2.87
C GLY A 263 3.01 -16.00 3.04
N ASP A 264 2.06 -15.95 3.98
CA ASP A 264 1.05 -17.01 4.13
C ASP A 264 0.11 -17.02 2.92
N ARG A 265 -0.30 -18.23 2.52
CA ARG A 265 -1.54 -18.46 1.78
C ARG A 265 -2.55 -19.07 2.74
N VAL A 266 -3.70 -18.43 2.92
CA VAL A 266 -4.72 -18.83 3.89
C VAL A 266 -5.99 -19.22 3.16
N LEU A 267 -6.51 -20.42 3.41
CA LEU A 267 -7.89 -20.81 3.16
C LEU A 267 -8.74 -20.36 4.35
N LEU A 268 -9.76 -19.54 4.09
CA LEU A 268 -10.59 -18.93 5.11
C LEU A 268 -12.07 -19.25 4.86
N GLU A 269 -12.69 -20.03 5.74
CA GLU A 269 -14.14 -20.19 5.79
C GLU A 269 -14.74 -19.16 6.75
N VAL A 270 -15.81 -18.50 6.31
CA VAL A 270 -16.48 -17.45 7.08
C VAL A 270 -17.97 -17.79 7.22
N PRO A 271 -18.50 -17.98 8.44
CA PRO A 271 -19.92 -18.20 8.66
C PRO A 271 -20.73 -16.93 8.36
N THR A 272 -22.02 -17.10 8.09
CA THR A 272 -22.94 -16.02 7.68
C THR A 272 -22.90 -14.79 8.60
N ASP A 273 -22.86 -14.97 9.91
CA ASP A 273 -22.86 -13.90 10.91
C ASP A 273 -21.52 -13.12 11.00
N LYS A 274 -20.46 -13.65 10.37
CA LYS A 274 -19.13 -13.05 10.25
C LYS A 274 -18.80 -12.61 8.82
N ALA A 275 -19.69 -12.90 7.87
CA ALA A 275 -19.64 -12.45 6.49
C ALA A 275 -20.52 -11.19 6.31
N TYR A 276 -21.27 -11.11 5.21
CA TYR A 276 -22.20 -10.00 4.93
C TYR A 276 -23.62 -10.22 5.51
N GLY A 277 -23.89 -11.39 6.11
CA GLY A 277 -25.20 -11.73 6.66
C GLY A 277 -26.10 -12.51 5.69
N SER A 278 -27.32 -12.78 6.14
CA SER A 278 -28.33 -13.49 5.37
C SER A 278 -28.99 -12.60 4.32
N LYS A 279 -29.73 -13.22 3.40
CA LYS A 279 -30.45 -12.50 2.35
C LYS A 279 -31.50 -11.54 2.92
N GLU A 280 -32.12 -11.92 4.03
CA GLU A 280 -33.10 -11.10 4.75
C GLU A 280 -32.45 -9.88 5.41
N GLN A 281 -31.22 -10.01 5.91
CA GLN A 281 -30.49 -8.93 6.56
C GLN A 281 -29.96 -7.89 5.56
N LEU A 282 -29.54 -8.35 4.38
CA LEU A 282 -28.96 -7.50 3.35
C LEU A 282 -29.99 -6.68 2.56
N GLY A 283 -31.24 -7.14 2.50
CA GLY A 283 -32.27 -6.53 1.67
C GLY A 283 -32.07 -6.79 0.17
N SER A 284 -33.12 -6.52 -0.62
CA SER A 284 -33.15 -6.88 -2.04
C SER A 284 -32.23 -6.07 -2.95
N GLU A 285 -31.74 -4.92 -2.49
CA GLU A 285 -30.90 -4.01 -3.29
C GLU A 285 -29.39 -4.21 -3.05
N SER A 286 -29.01 -5.03 -2.07
CA SER A 286 -27.60 -5.30 -1.79
C SER A 286 -26.97 -6.13 -2.91
N GLN A 287 -25.76 -5.73 -3.31
CA GLN A 287 -24.93 -6.48 -4.25
C GLN A 287 -23.98 -7.47 -3.55
N GLN A 288 -24.00 -7.52 -2.22
CA GLN A 288 -23.13 -8.39 -1.44
C GLN A 288 -23.66 -9.84 -1.47
N PRO A 289 -22.77 -10.85 -1.51
CA PRO A 289 -23.20 -12.24 -1.42
C PRO A 289 -23.77 -12.53 -0.03
N ALA A 290 -24.96 -13.11 0.01
CA ALA A 290 -25.59 -13.57 1.25
C ALA A 290 -25.07 -14.96 1.65
N GLY A 291 -24.95 -15.20 2.96
CA GLY A 291 -24.59 -16.50 3.52
C GLY A 291 -23.09 -16.69 3.80
N PRO A 292 -22.65 -17.94 4.02
CA PRO A 292 -21.26 -18.24 4.29
C PRO A 292 -20.39 -18.06 3.05
N LEU A 293 -19.11 -17.74 3.27
CA LEU A 293 -18.13 -17.47 2.22
C LEU A 293 -16.86 -18.28 2.44
N VAL A 294 -16.14 -18.54 1.36
CA VAL A 294 -14.80 -19.13 1.40
C VAL A 294 -13.84 -18.22 0.64
N PHE A 295 -12.68 -17.96 1.22
CA PHE A 295 -11.61 -17.18 0.58
C PHE A 295 -10.32 -17.98 0.51
N VAL A 296 -9.53 -17.72 -0.52
CA VAL A 296 -8.08 -17.98 -0.50
C VAL A 296 -7.39 -16.63 -0.55
N ILE A 297 -6.43 -16.42 0.35
CA ILE A 297 -5.80 -15.11 0.59
C ILE A 297 -4.29 -15.30 0.68
N ASP A 298 -3.53 -14.65 -0.20
CA ASP A 298 -2.09 -14.46 -0.03
C ASP A 298 -1.84 -13.14 0.71
N ILE A 299 -1.10 -13.20 1.82
CA ILE A 299 -0.73 -12.02 2.61
C ILE A 299 0.62 -11.50 2.10
N LEU A 300 0.60 -10.38 1.40
CA LEU A 300 1.77 -9.85 0.67
C LEU A 300 2.56 -8.81 1.47
N GLY A 301 1.94 -8.21 2.47
CA GLY A 301 2.57 -7.25 3.37
C GLY A 301 1.59 -6.68 4.38
N THR A 302 2.12 -5.94 5.34
CA THR A 302 1.34 -5.18 6.33
C THR A 302 1.89 -3.77 6.50
N SER A 303 1.01 -2.84 6.86
CA SER A 303 1.36 -1.52 7.36
C SER A 303 0.46 -1.16 8.54
N LYS A 304 0.80 -0.05 9.22
CA LYS A 304 -0.16 0.59 10.11
C LYS A 304 -1.38 1.04 9.28
N ALA A 305 -2.55 0.97 9.89
CA ALA A 305 -3.73 1.67 9.38
C ALA A 305 -3.71 3.13 9.88
N ASP A 306 -4.40 4.00 9.17
CA ASP A 306 -4.69 5.34 9.67
C ASP A 306 -5.41 5.23 11.03
N PRO A 307 -5.03 6.04 12.02
CA PRO A 307 -5.78 6.07 13.27
C PRO A 307 -7.22 6.54 12.99
N PRO A 308 -8.22 6.10 13.78
CA PRO A 308 -9.61 6.51 13.58
C PRO A 308 -9.75 8.03 13.50
N GLU A 309 -10.64 8.49 12.61
CA GLU A 309 -10.81 9.88 12.15
C GLU A 309 -10.92 10.92 13.30
N ASP A 310 -11.36 10.51 14.48
CA ASP A 310 -11.51 11.35 15.69
C ASP A 310 -10.18 11.81 16.33
N SER A 311 -9.03 11.33 15.84
CA SER A 311 -7.70 11.61 16.42
C SER A 311 -6.83 12.58 15.60
N GLN A 312 -7.24 12.95 14.38
CA GLN A 312 -6.47 13.85 13.53
C GLN A 312 -6.99 15.29 13.63
N GLY A 313 -6.36 16.07 14.50
CA GLY A 313 -6.47 17.52 14.47
C GLY A 313 -5.85 18.08 13.19
N GLY A 314 -6.67 18.26 12.16
CA GLY A 314 -6.54 19.26 11.09
C GLY A 314 -5.29 19.21 10.21
N SER A 315 -5.34 18.41 9.14
CA SER A 315 -4.84 18.71 7.77
C SER A 315 -4.77 17.41 6.98
N GLY A 316 -5.93 16.77 6.76
CA GLY A 316 -6.02 15.59 5.92
C GLY A 316 -5.85 15.98 4.47
N MET A 317 -4.81 15.45 3.81
CA MET A 317 -4.89 15.20 2.38
C MET A 317 -6.11 14.33 2.16
N GLN A 318 -7.17 14.94 1.62
CA GLN A 318 -8.34 14.22 1.18
C GLN A 318 -7.88 13.37 0.01
N GLN A 319 -7.39 12.16 0.29
CA GLN A 319 -7.27 11.12 -0.71
C GLN A 319 -8.64 11.07 -1.36
N GLY A 320 -8.73 11.54 -2.60
CA GLY A 320 -9.91 11.41 -3.42
C GLY A 320 -10.25 9.94 -3.40
N GLY A 321 -11.23 9.59 -2.57
CA GLY A 321 -11.57 8.23 -2.27
C GLY A 321 -11.93 7.57 -3.58
N GLN A 322 -11.00 6.77 -4.10
CA GLN A 322 -11.39 5.51 -4.68
C GLN A 322 -11.88 4.68 -3.49
N GLN A 323 -13.08 5.04 -2.99
CA GLN A 323 -13.97 4.06 -2.43
C GLN A 323 -14.09 3.03 -3.56
N GLY A 324 -13.31 1.95 -3.43
CA GLY A 324 -13.59 0.71 -4.10
C GLY A 324 -14.92 0.22 -3.55
N GLY A 325 -16.00 0.88 -3.96
CA GLY A 325 -17.28 0.24 -4.01
C GLY A 325 -17.05 -1.01 -4.84
N ALA A 326 -17.29 -2.17 -4.23
CA ALA A 326 -17.89 -3.27 -4.95
C ALA A 326 -19.22 -2.75 -5.55
N GLN A 327 -19.12 -1.96 -6.62
CA GLN A 327 -20.23 -1.41 -7.38
C GLN A 327 -19.73 -0.91 -8.74
N GLN A 328 -20.41 -1.43 -9.77
CA GLN A 328 -20.37 -1.07 -11.19
C GLN A 328 -19.33 -1.78 -12.07
N GLY A 329 -19.80 -2.86 -12.69
CA GLY A 329 -19.13 -3.53 -13.80
C GLY A 329 -19.98 -4.62 -14.46
N ALA A 330 -21.29 -4.41 -14.63
CA ALA A 330 -22.11 -5.31 -15.45
C ALA A 330 -23.27 -4.55 -16.10
N GLN A 331 -22.97 -3.79 -17.16
CA GLN A 331 -23.92 -3.52 -18.24
C GLN A 331 -23.17 -2.91 -19.44
N GLN A 332 -23.02 -3.70 -20.50
CA GLN A 332 -23.44 -3.39 -21.87
C GLN A 332 -22.96 -4.48 -22.84
N GLY A 333 -23.90 -5.08 -23.58
CA GLY A 333 -23.58 -6.00 -24.68
C GLY A 333 -24.64 -7.05 -25.01
N ALA A 334 -25.92 -6.68 -25.13
CA ALA A 334 -26.90 -7.46 -25.89
C ALA A 334 -28.07 -6.56 -26.36
N GLN A 335 -27.88 -5.95 -27.52
CA GLN A 335 -28.92 -5.81 -28.54
C GLN A 335 -28.33 -6.26 -29.87
#